data_AF-A0A7R9Y1F7-F1
#
_entry.id   AF-A0A7R9Y1F7-F1
#
_cell.length_a   1.000
_cell.length_b   1.000
_cell.length_c   1.000
_cell.angle_alpha   90.00
_cell.angle_beta   90.00
_cell.angle_gamma   90.00
#
_symmetry.space_group_name_H-M   'P 1'
#
loop_
_entity.id
_entity.type
_entity.pdbx_description
1 polymer ?
#
loop_
_entity_poly.entity_id
_entity_poly.type
_entity_poly.pdbx_seq_one_letter_code
_entity_poly.pdbx_strand_id
1 'polypeptide(L)'
;QMLESMCTNPLPTRAEMTDVANAVFDGADATMLSGETANGAFPDKAVATMAAIVRNAEEGVNRTQVWNFIRDFTPAPVSSIEAVTSCAAKVCIDIPEISCIVCFSRGGFRGNLVSKYRPAVPIVVVTSSAASAVHTNAEYGQYAYLISEPGTPETESGILADALKFAVDEGLAKPGTPVAVISGTSARDKRTIPKFGLTRAPGVYVPPVIGRVSETKTTSLRATAVSLDEILSPVHPVRKTKIVCTMGPQCWGEETVAKLLDAGMTTARFNFSHGDHAGHQEVLDRVRKVVKEKGANVAVLLDTKGPEIRTAMLKDHEPIVLEAGQPITVEAVGDKYTEFEGYKTDEETRIGLSYARLCQSVHAGNTILIADGSISIRVDSIESDTVLKGTVMNTKKLGERKNCNLPGVKVDIPVLTAKDIDDVQNFCCKNKMDFVAVSFVQTGEDVKYVREILDENGGENVQIICKIENEEGMRNFDDILKYTDGIMVARGDLGMEIPSEKVCLAQKLMMTKCNIAGKFVICATQMLESMCTNPLPTRAEMT
;
A
#
# COMPACT_ATOMS: atom_id res chain seq x y z
N GLN A 1 -9.61 -5.13 1.71
CA GLN A 1 -10.39 -3.98 2.23
C GLN A 1 -9.98 -3.64 3.65
N MET A 2 -9.88 -2.37 4.05
CA MET A 2 -9.60 -1.94 5.43
C MET A 2 -10.87 -1.52 6.20
N LEU A 3 -11.93 -1.13 5.48
CA LEU A 3 -13.24 -0.72 5.98
C LEU A 3 -14.36 -1.52 5.28
N GLU A 4 -14.18 -2.83 5.08
CA GLU A 4 -15.08 -3.70 4.28
C GLU A 4 -16.56 -3.56 4.63
N SER A 5 -16.91 -3.42 5.90
CA SER A 5 -18.31 -3.27 6.31
C SER A 5 -18.97 -2.04 5.66
N MET A 6 -18.19 -1.04 5.23
CA MET A 6 -18.65 0.13 4.50
C MET A 6 -19.07 -0.14 3.05
N CYS A 7 -18.79 -1.32 2.51
CA CYS A 7 -19.34 -1.76 1.23
C CYS A 7 -20.88 -1.78 1.25
N THR A 8 -21.47 -2.13 2.40
CA THR A 8 -22.92 -2.24 2.58
C THR A 8 -23.48 -1.32 3.67
N ASN A 9 -22.64 -0.84 4.59
CA ASN A 9 -23.03 0.04 5.69
C ASN A 9 -22.45 1.45 5.53
N PRO A 10 -23.07 2.50 6.08
CA PRO A 10 -22.53 3.85 5.99
C PRO A 10 -21.42 4.13 7.01
N LEU A 11 -21.13 3.22 7.95
CA LEU A 11 -20.13 3.37 9.01
C LEU A 11 -19.34 2.06 9.18
N PRO A 12 -18.03 2.15 9.49
CA PRO A 12 -17.22 0.97 9.72
C PRO A 12 -17.40 0.40 11.14
N THR A 13 -16.95 -0.82 11.35
CA THR A 13 -16.90 -1.42 12.68
C THR A 13 -15.78 -0.80 13.53
N ARG A 14 -15.83 -0.98 14.85
CA ARG A 14 -14.76 -0.50 15.75
C ARG A 14 -13.42 -1.19 15.48
N ALA A 15 -13.43 -2.44 15.02
CA ALA A 15 -12.23 -3.18 14.69
C ALA A 15 -11.54 -2.57 13.46
N GLU A 16 -12.32 -2.24 12.43
CA GLU A 16 -11.82 -1.60 11.20
C GLU A 16 -11.23 -0.21 11.48
N MET A 17 -11.90 0.59 12.33
CA MET A 17 -11.35 1.89 12.75
C MET A 17 -10.02 1.73 13.48
N THR A 18 -9.90 0.72 14.34
CA THR A 18 -8.69 0.45 15.12
C THR A 18 -7.56 -0.07 14.23
N ASP A 19 -7.87 -0.92 13.26
CA ASP A 19 -6.92 -1.46 12.28
C ASP A 19 -6.29 -0.34 11.43
N VAL A 20 -7.11 0.57 10.91
CA VAL A 20 -6.64 1.77 10.20
C VAL A 20 -5.74 2.64 11.09
N ALA A 21 -6.16 2.90 12.34
CA ALA A 21 -5.34 3.68 13.26
C ALA A 21 -4.00 3.00 13.58
N ASN A 22 -4.00 1.69 13.79
CA ASN A 22 -2.79 0.90 14.04
C ASN A 22 -1.84 0.89 12.84
N ALA A 23 -2.35 0.84 11.60
CA ALA A 23 -1.50 0.99 10.42
C ALA A 23 -0.76 2.34 10.42
N VAL A 24 -1.42 3.43 10.84
CA VAL A 24 -0.78 4.75 10.99
C VAL A 24 0.26 4.75 12.12
N PHE A 25 -0.06 4.16 13.27
CA PHE A 25 0.87 4.06 14.40
C PHE A 25 2.10 3.20 14.07
N ASP A 26 1.93 2.17 13.25
CA ASP A 26 3.01 1.30 12.75
C ASP A 26 3.85 1.97 11.64
N GLY A 27 3.45 3.16 11.19
CA GLY A 27 4.21 3.96 10.24
C GLY A 27 3.88 3.68 8.78
N ALA A 28 2.61 3.44 8.44
CA ALA A 28 2.16 3.39 7.06
C ALA A 28 2.28 4.76 6.35
N ASP A 29 2.85 4.75 5.15
CA ASP A 29 2.84 5.92 4.25
C ASP A 29 1.47 6.08 3.58
N ALA A 30 0.80 4.96 3.28
CA ALA A 30 -0.55 4.96 2.73
C ALA A 30 -1.42 3.83 3.31
N THR A 31 -2.73 4.06 3.34
CA THR A 31 -3.75 3.03 3.54
C THR A 31 -4.52 2.79 2.24
N MET A 32 -5.09 1.59 2.07
CA MET A 32 -5.80 1.22 0.84
C MET A 32 -7.27 0.86 1.09
N LEU A 33 -8.15 1.40 0.26
CA LEU A 33 -9.53 0.94 0.06
C LEU A 33 -9.60 0.10 -1.22
N SER A 34 -10.20 -1.08 -1.12
CA SER A 34 -10.35 -2.05 -2.21
C SER A 34 -11.82 -2.14 -2.65
N GLY A 35 -12.57 -3.11 -2.15
CA GLY A 35 -14.00 -3.27 -2.46
C GLY A 35 -14.86 -2.08 -2.06
N GLU A 36 -14.48 -1.32 -1.03
CA GLU A 36 -15.24 -0.18 -0.51
C GLU A 36 -15.44 0.89 -1.56
N THR A 37 -14.40 1.18 -2.36
CA THR A 37 -14.47 2.14 -3.45
C THR A 37 -14.88 1.50 -4.76
N ALA A 38 -14.42 0.26 -5.01
CA ALA A 38 -14.66 -0.42 -6.28
C ALA A 38 -16.12 -0.88 -6.45
N ASN A 39 -16.69 -1.47 -5.40
CA ASN A 39 -17.97 -2.19 -5.42
C ASN A 39 -18.95 -1.73 -4.33
N GLY A 40 -18.50 -0.93 -3.37
CA GLY A 40 -19.29 -0.48 -2.23
C GLY A 40 -20.38 0.54 -2.57
N ALA A 41 -21.44 0.57 -1.76
CA ALA A 41 -22.56 1.49 -1.92
C ALA A 41 -22.23 2.95 -1.57
N PHE A 42 -21.13 3.20 -0.84
CA PHE A 42 -20.77 4.52 -0.30
C PHE A 42 -19.28 4.86 -0.50
N PRO A 43 -18.77 4.87 -1.74
CA PRO A 43 -17.33 4.95 -2.00
C PRO A 43 -16.70 6.27 -1.50
N ASP A 44 -17.38 7.40 -1.66
CA ASP A 44 -16.93 8.71 -1.16
C ASP A 44 -16.91 8.78 0.37
N LYS A 45 -17.94 8.23 1.04
CA LYS A 45 -17.99 8.17 2.51
C LYS A 45 -16.90 7.26 3.08
N ALA A 46 -16.57 6.16 2.40
CA ALA A 46 -15.48 5.28 2.80
C ALA A 46 -14.14 6.02 2.77
N VAL A 47 -13.86 6.78 1.70
CA VAL A 47 -12.64 7.62 1.61
C VAL A 47 -12.63 8.70 2.70
N ALA A 48 -13.74 9.41 2.89
CA ALA A 48 -13.84 10.46 3.91
C ALA A 48 -13.65 9.92 5.34
N THR A 49 -14.16 8.71 5.60
CA THR A 49 -14.02 8.04 6.89
C THR A 49 -12.58 7.56 7.12
N MET A 50 -11.97 6.92 6.12
CA MET A 50 -10.54 6.56 6.13
C MET A 50 -9.68 7.81 6.40
N ALA A 51 -9.94 8.90 5.69
CA ALA A 51 -9.25 10.17 5.88
C ALA A 51 -9.42 10.77 7.28
N ALA A 52 -10.59 10.60 7.91
CA ALA A 52 -10.83 11.07 9.27
C ALA A 52 -10.06 10.22 10.29
N ILE A 53 -10.14 8.88 10.19
CA ILE A 53 -9.43 7.97 11.11
C ILE A 53 -7.92 8.22 11.03
N VAL A 54 -7.37 8.27 9.81
CA VAL A 54 -5.95 8.50 9.57
C VAL A 54 -5.48 9.82 10.19
N ARG A 55 -6.21 10.92 9.95
CA ARG A 55 -5.87 12.24 10.52
C ARG A 55 -5.85 12.23 12.05
N ASN A 56 -6.81 11.57 12.68
CA ASN A 56 -6.87 11.47 14.14
C ASN A 56 -5.75 10.58 14.69
N ALA A 57 -5.45 9.46 14.03
CA ALA A 57 -4.36 8.58 14.45
C ALA A 57 -2.99 9.27 14.37
N GLU A 58 -2.76 10.12 13.35
CA GLU A 58 -1.51 10.87 13.23
C GLU A 58 -1.18 11.77 14.44
N GLU A 59 -2.20 12.31 15.12
CA GLU A 59 -2.04 13.15 16.31
C GLU A 59 -1.56 12.34 17.52
N GLY A 60 -1.94 11.06 17.60
CA GLY A 60 -1.52 10.17 18.67
C GLY A 60 -0.09 9.64 18.53
N VAL A 61 0.61 9.91 17.42
CA VAL A 61 1.97 9.41 17.18
C VAL A 61 3.00 10.20 17.98
N ASN A 62 3.83 9.51 18.77
CA ASN A 62 4.96 10.12 19.46
C ASN A 62 6.12 10.39 18.50
N ARG A 63 6.11 11.56 17.86
CA ARG A 63 7.08 11.97 16.82
C ARG A 63 8.53 11.92 17.31
N THR A 64 8.78 12.32 18.55
CA THR A 64 10.13 12.28 19.14
C THR A 64 10.67 10.86 19.19
N GLN A 65 9.86 9.90 19.64
CA GLN A 65 10.28 8.50 19.72
C GLN A 65 10.45 7.87 18.35
N VAL A 66 9.51 8.11 17.42
CA VAL A 66 9.61 7.62 16.05
C VAL A 66 10.89 8.13 15.38
N TRP A 67 11.18 9.43 15.52
CA TRP A 67 12.41 10.01 14.95
C TRP A 67 13.67 9.38 15.58
N ASN A 68 13.74 9.29 16.91
CA ASN A 68 14.89 8.70 17.60
C ASN A 68 15.11 7.25 17.16
N PHE A 69 14.05 6.44 17.14
CA PHE A 69 14.11 5.05 16.70
C PHE A 69 14.67 4.94 15.27
N ILE A 70 14.10 5.67 14.31
CA ILE A 70 14.57 5.61 12.91
C ILE A 70 16.01 6.07 12.82
N ARG A 71 16.42 7.09 13.58
CA ARG A 71 17.80 7.59 13.59
C ARG A 71 18.78 6.56 14.16
N ASP A 72 18.44 5.92 15.28
CA ASP A 72 19.29 4.95 15.98
C ASP A 72 19.49 3.66 15.18
N PHE A 73 18.48 3.23 14.41
CA PHE A 73 18.54 2.02 13.59
C PHE A 73 18.91 2.27 12.12
N THR A 74 19.09 3.52 11.70
CA THR A 74 19.64 3.81 10.37
C THR A 74 21.14 3.47 10.34
N PRO A 75 21.62 2.66 9.37
CA PRO A 75 23.04 2.31 9.28
C PRO A 75 23.96 3.54 9.19
N ALA A 76 25.04 3.52 9.98
CA ALA A 76 26.06 4.57 9.99
C ALA A 76 27.31 4.16 9.18
N PRO A 77 28.04 5.11 8.55
CA PRO A 77 27.73 6.54 8.50
C PRO A 77 26.62 6.85 7.49
N VAL A 78 25.76 7.82 7.84
CA VAL A 78 24.75 8.35 6.91
C VAL A 78 25.37 9.36 5.95
N SER A 79 24.75 9.56 4.79
CA SER A 79 25.16 10.60 3.84
C SER A 79 24.92 12.02 4.38
N SER A 80 25.58 13.03 3.81
CA SER A 80 25.33 14.43 4.16
C SER A 80 23.89 14.86 3.87
N ILE A 81 23.29 14.32 2.81
CA ILE A 81 21.88 14.55 2.45
C ILE A 81 20.98 14.03 3.56
N GLU A 82 21.16 12.78 3.96
CA GLU A 82 20.34 12.15 4.98
C GLU A 82 20.53 12.78 6.37
N ALA A 83 21.75 13.18 6.73
CA ALA A 83 22.00 13.92 7.96
C ALA A 83 21.21 15.23 8.02
N VAL A 84 21.17 15.99 6.92
CA VAL A 84 20.44 17.25 6.83
C VAL A 84 18.92 17.04 6.79
N THR A 85 18.42 16.08 6.01
CA THR A 85 16.97 15.78 5.96
C THR A 85 16.45 15.25 7.29
N SER A 86 17.23 14.42 7.99
CA SER A 86 16.93 13.96 9.34
C SER A 86 16.85 15.13 10.33
N CYS A 87 17.79 16.08 10.25
CA CYS A 87 17.80 17.28 11.06
C CYS A 87 16.57 18.16 10.79
N ALA A 88 16.17 18.32 9.52
CA ALA A 88 14.97 19.08 9.18
C ALA A 88 13.70 18.50 9.83
N ALA A 89 13.54 17.17 9.82
CA ALA A 89 12.44 16.51 10.52
C ALA A 89 12.52 16.69 12.04
N LYS A 90 13.73 16.65 12.62
CA LYS A 90 13.95 16.87 14.06
C LYS A 90 13.61 18.30 14.50
N VAL A 91 13.98 19.29 13.70
CA VAL A 91 13.73 20.70 14.00
C VAL A 91 12.22 21.01 14.10
N CYS A 92 11.38 20.33 13.32
CA CYS A 92 9.92 20.42 13.45
C CYS A 92 9.37 19.85 14.75
N ILE A 93 10.12 18.98 15.44
CA ILE A 93 9.78 18.45 16.76
C ILE A 93 10.24 19.43 17.85
N ASP A 94 11.44 19.99 17.69
CA ASP A 94 12.06 20.89 18.68
C ASP A 94 11.50 22.32 18.64
N ILE A 95 10.92 22.74 17.52
CA ILE A 95 10.30 24.05 17.31
C ILE A 95 8.84 23.83 16.85
N PRO A 96 7.88 23.70 17.78
CA PRO A 96 6.48 23.39 17.48
C PRO A 96 5.77 24.45 16.61
N GLU A 97 6.31 25.66 16.51
CA GLU A 97 5.76 26.72 15.67
C GLU A 97 6.02 26.50 14.18
N ILE A 98 6.94 25.60 13.81
CA ILE A 98 7.19 25.29 12.39
C ILE A 98 5.94 24.65 11.81
N SER A 99 5.45 25.19 10.70
CA SER A 99 4.21 24.71 10.09
C SER A 99 4.40 23.79 8.89
N CYS A 100 5.54 23.85 8.21
CA CYS A 100 5.88 22.96 7.08
C CYS A 100 7.39 22.88 6.83
N ILE A 101 7.77 21.93 5.96
CA ILE A 101 9.10 21.83 5.37
C ILE A 101 8.99 22.11 3.86
N VAL A 102 9.81 23.00 3.31
CA VAL A 102 9.99 23.14 1.85
C VAL A 102 11.28 22.42 1.45
N CYS A 103 11.16 21.43 0.56
CA CYS A 103 12.27 20.57 0.15
C CYS A 103 12.48 20.62 -1.37
N PHE A 104 13.61 21.18 -1.81
CA PHE A 104 14.02 21.13 -3.21
C PHE A 104 14.57 19.75 -3.55
N SER A 105 13.83 18.99 -4.36
CA SER A 105 14.12 17.57 -4.66
C SER A 105 13.75 17.22 -6.10
N ARG A 106 14.67 17.45 -7.04
CA ARG A 106 14.45 17.16 -8.47
C ARG A 106 14.01 15.72 -8.76
N GLY A 107 14.60 14.74 -8.07
CA GLY A 107 14.30 13.32 -8.25
C GLY A 107 13.50 12.69 -7.11
N GLY A 108 12.86 13.47 -6.24
CA GLY A 108 12.10 12.95 -5.10
C GLY A 108 12.93 12.50 -3.89
N PHE A 109 14.14 11.94 -4.10
CA PHE A 109 14.99 11.34 -3.07
C PHE A 109 15.14 12.13 -1.75
N ARG A 110 15.35 13.45 -1.79
CA ARG A 110 15.45 14.26 -0.54
C ARG A 110 14.13 14.32 0.21
N GLY A 111 13.01 14.46 -0.51
CA GLY A 111 11.67 14.38 0.04
C GLY A 111 11.45 13.05 0.75
N ASN A 112 11.81 11.94 0.09
CA ASN A 112 11.67 10.59 0.65
C ASN A 112 12.48 10.42 1.94
N LEU A 113 13.71 10.95 1.97
CA LEU A 113 14.51 10.96 3.20
C LEU A 113 13.93 11.85 4.30
N VAL A 114 13.23 12.95 3.98
CA VAL A 114 12.49 13.71 5.00
C VAL A 114 11.30 12.89 5.51
N SER A 115 10.50 12.32 4.61
CA SER A 115 9.35 11.44 4.93
C SER A 115 9.73 10.24 5.78
N LYS A 116 10.91 9.65 5.52
CA LYS A 116 11.53 8.59 6.31
C LYS A 116 11.56 8.94 7.79
N TYR A 117 11.93 10.16 8.15
CA TYR A 117 12.03 10.60 9.56
C TYR A 117 10.69 11.13 10.13
N ARG A 118 9.57 10.91 9.43
CA ARG A 118 8.19 11.12 9.90
C ARG A 118 7.94 12.48 10.58
N PRO A 119 8.23 13.61 9.89
CA PRO A 119 8.05 14.94 10.45
C PRO A 119 6.60 15.17 10.89
N ALA A 120 6.41 16.01 11.90
CA ALA A 120 5.08 16.36 12.41
C ALA A 120 4.26 17.22 11.43
N VAL A 121 4.94 17.81 10.44
CA VAL A 121 4.41 18.82 9.51
C VAL A 121 4.45 18.32 8.06
N PRO A 122 3.61 18.88 7.16
CA PRO A 122 3.68 18.56 5.72
C PRO A 122 5.00 19.01 5.08
N ILE A 123 5.36 18.33 3.99
CA ILE A 123 6.57 18.54 3.20
C ILE A 123 6.16 19.01 1.81
N VAL A 124 6.44 20.26 1.47
CA VAL A 124 6.29 20.79 0.10
C VAL A 124 7.53 20.40 -0.70
N VAL A 125 7.36 19.46 -1.61
CA VAL A 125 8.42 18.94 -2.49
C VAL A 125 8.46 19.77 -3.76
N VAL A 126 9.48 20.61 -3.88
CA VAL A 126 9.71 21.44 -5.07
C VAL A 126 10.49 20.62 -6.08
N THR A 127 9.91 20.37 -7.24
CA THR A 127 10.52 19.53 -8.28
C THR A 127 10.12 19.99 -9.69
N SER A 128 11.03 19.81 -10.65
CA SER A 128 10.75 19.97 -12.08
C SER A 128 10.43 18.65 -12.78
N SER A 129 10.41 17.54 -12.04
CA SER A 129 10.08 16.21 -12.56
C SER A 129 8.61 15.93 -12.32
N ALA A 130 7.84 15.81 -13.41
CA ALA A 130 6.42 15.45 -13.32
C ALA A 130 6.22 14.09 -12.64
N ALA A 131 7.05 13.09 -12.95
CA ALA A 131 7.00 11.79 -12.29
C ALA A 131 7.23 11.91 -10.77
N SER A 132 8.28 12.62 -10.35
CA SER A 132 8.56 12.82 -8.93
C SER A 132 7.46 13.61 -8.21
N ALA A 133 6.79 14.54 -8.90
CA ALA A 133 5.64 15.26 -8.36
C ALA A 133 4.46 14.31 -8.10
N VAL A 134 4.18 13.39 -9.01
CA VAL A 134 3.09 12.43 -8.84
C VAL A 134 3.44 11.36 -7.79
N HIS A 135 4.69 10.92 -7.69
CA HIS A 135 5.13 9.94 -6.68
C HIS A 135 4.92 10.41 -5.23
N THR A 136 4.85 11.73 -5.00
CA THR A 136 4.50 12.30 -3.67
C THR A 136 3.16 11.79 -3.12
N ASN A 137 2.29 11.25 -3.97
CA ASN A 137 0.99 10.68 -3.58
C ASN A 137 1.04 9.31 -2.91
N ALA A 138 2.20 8.63 -2.89
CA ALA A 138 2.42 7.42 -2.10
C ALA A 138 3.28 7.65 -0.85
N GLU A 139 4.00 8.78 -0.79
CA GLU A 139 4.99 9.09 0.23
C GLU A 139 4.39 9.89 1.40
N TYR A 140 4.74 9.52 2.63
CA TYR A 140 4.24 10.19 3.83
C TYR A 140 4.50 11.70 3.85
N GLY A 141 3.44 12.49 4.00
CA GLY A 141 3.50 13.92 4.26
C GLY A 141 3.93 14.79 3.08
N GLN A 142 4.22 14.22 1.91
CA GLN A 142 4.70 14.99 0.75
C GLN A 142 3.57 15.63 -0.04
N TYR A 143 3.80 16.83 -0.54
CA TYR A 143 2.92 17.59 -1.41
C TYR A 143 3.77 18.24 -2.49
N ALA A 144 3.49 17.93 -3.75
CA ALA A 144 4.30 18.42 -4.85
C ALA A 144 4.00 19.89 -5.19
N TYR A 145 5.07 20.66 -5.37
CA TYR A 145 5.05 21.93 -6.07
C TYR A 145 5.87 21.78 -7.36
N LEU A 146 5.18 21.60 -8.48
CA LEU A 146 5.79 21.37 -9.79
C LEU A 146 6.23 22.70 -10.41
N ILE A 147 7.53 22.81 -10.71
CA ILE A 147 8.12 23.95 -11.42
C ILE A 147 8.45 23.56 -12.86
N SER A 148 8.46 24.53 -13.77
CA SER A 148 8.72 24.29 -15.20
C SER A 148 10.17 23.91 -15.50
N GLU A 149 11.12 24.52 -14.79
CA GLU A 149 12.55 24.33 -14.98
C GLU A 149 13.26 24.02 -13.67
N PRO A 150 14.34 23.22 -13.66
CA PRO A 150 15.14 23.01 -12.46
C PRO A 150 15.64 24.34 -11.90
N GLY A 151 15.48 24.54 -10.58
CA GLY A 151 16.05 25.71 -9.91
C GLY A 151 17.57 25.80 -10.08
N THR A 152 18.08 27.03 -10.18
CA THR A 152 19.50 27.37 -10.13
C THR A 152 19.75 28.23 -8.89
N PRO A 153 21.01 28.41 -8.45
CA PRO A 153 21.31 29.30 -7.32
C PRO A 153 20.71 30.71 -7.45
N GLU A 154 20.55 31.21 -8.68
CA GLU A 154 19.98 32.53 -8.98
C GLU A 154 18.45 32.55 -8.91
N THR A 155 17.79 31.44 -9.27
CA THR A 155 16.31 31.36 -9.30
C THR A 155 15.70 30.74 -8.05
N GLU A 156 16.51 30.05 -7.22
CA GLU A 156 16.08 29.31 -6.03
C GLU A 156 15.29 30.18 -5.04
N SER A 157 15.70 31.44 -4.84
CA SER A 157 14.99 32.36 -3.93
C SER A 157 13.60 32.74 -4.43
N GLY A 158 13.42 32.93 -5.74
CA GLY A 158 12.10 33.20 -6.34
C GLY A 158 11.20 31.98 -6.24
N ILE A 159 11.72 30.81 -6.61
CA ILE A 159 11.00 29.54 -6.51
C ILE A 159 10.60 29.25 -5.05
N LEU A 160 11.47 29.53 -4.09
CA LEU A 160 11.14 29.38 -2.67
C LEU A 160 9.99 30.29 -2.26
N ALA A 161 9.97 31.54 -2.71
CA ALA A 161 8.87 32.47 -2.42
C ALA A 161 7.53 31.95 -2.97
N ASP A 162 7.54 31.43 -4.19
CA ASP A 162 6.34 30.85 -4.82
C ASP A 162 5.89 29.56 -4.13
N ALA A 163 6.84 28.69 -3.75
CA ALA A 163 6.55 27.46 -3.00
C ALA A 163 5.99 27.75 -1.60
N LEU A 164 6.47 28.80 -0.91
CA LEU A 164 5.93 29.24 0.37
C LEU A 164 4.53 29.81 0.22
N LYS A 165 4.26 30.56 -0.87
CA LYS A 165 2.91 31.03 -1.19
C LYS A 165 1.97 29.86 -1.45
N PHE A 166 2.37 28.91 -2.28
CA PHE A 166 1.64 27.67 -2.52
C PHE A 166 1.34 26.93 -1.20
N ALA A 167 2.33 26.81 -0.32
CA ALA A 167 2.13 26.17 0.97
C ALA A 167 1.04 26.84 1.81
N VAL A 168 0.95 28.17 1.78
CA VAL A 168 -0.10 28.93 2.48
C VAL A 168 -1.46 28.79 1.79
N ASP A 169 -1.50 28.93 0.46
CA ASP A 169 -2.72 28.88 -0.33
C ASP A 169 -3.41 27.49 -0.23
N GLU A 170 -2.62 26.41 -0.17
CA GLU A 170 -3.08 25.03 0.02
C GLU A 170 -3.32 24.65 1.50
N GLY A 171 -3.12 25.59 2.44
CA GLY A 171 -3.28 25.33 3.88
C GLY A 171 -2.23 24.39 4.49
N LEU A 172 -1.13 24.12 3.78
CA LEU A 172 0.01 23.33 4.24
C LEU A 172 0.87 24.09 5.27
N ALA A 173 0.88 25.43 5.20
CA ALA A 173 1.60 26.31 6.10
C ALA A 173 0.66 27.37 6.68
N LYS A 174 0.84 27.70 7.96
CA LYS A 174 0.12 28.82 8.58
C LYS A 174 0.82 30.14 8.21
N PRO A 175 0.09 31.18 7.75
CA PRO A 175 0.69 32.47 7.42
C PRO A 175 1.59 33.01 8.54
N GLY A 176 2.78 33.54 8.19
CA GLY A 176 3.73 34.16 9.13
C GLY A 176 4.50 33.21 10.07
N THR A 177 4.19 31.91 10.07
CA THR A 177 4.90 30.92 10.92
C THR A 177 6.27 30.53 10.35
N PRO A 178 7.21 30.06 11.20
CA PRO A 178 8.49 29.57 10.70
C PRO A 178 8.31 28.35 9.79
N VAL A 179 9.20 28.24 8.81
CA VAL A 179 9.24 27.15 7.83
C VAL A 179 10.67 26.63 7.72
N ALA A 180 10.84 25.32 7.76
CA ALA A 180 12.12 24.67 7.51
C ALA A 180 12.35 24.53 6.01
N VAL A 181 13.57 24.83 5.54
CA VAL A 181 13.91 24.78 4.13
C VAL A 181 15.13 23.90 3.91
N ILE A 182 14.99 22.94 3.01
CA ILE A 182 16.09 22.13 2.49
C ILE A 182 16.32 22.54 1.04
N SER A 183 17.44 23.22 0.80
CA SER A 183 17.79 23.76 -0.50
C SER A 183 19.17 23.29 -0.96
N GLY A 184 19.73 23.89 -2.01
CA GLY A 184 20.95 23.44 -2.64
C GLY A 184 20.62 22.71 -3.94
N THR A 185 20.37 23.51 -4.97
CA THR A 185 20.21 23.10 -6.36
C THR A 185 21.56 23.22 -7.10
N SER A 186 21.86 22.28 -8.00
CA SER A 186 22.96 22.42 -8.96
C SER A 186 22.50 21.89 -10.29
N ALA A 187 22.64 22.71 -11.33
CA ALA A 187 22.43 22.31 -12.71
C ALA A 187 23.51 21.34 -13.23
N ARG A 188 24.64 21.18 -12.52
CA ARG A 188 25.86 20.55 -13.05
C ARG A 188 26.47 19.43 -12.20
N ASP A 189 26.10 19.26 -10.92
CA ASP A 189 26.86 18.41 -10.00
C ASP A 189 25.99 17.40 -9.23
N LYS A 190 26.38 16.13 -9.32
CA LYS A 190 25.80 15.00 -8.59
C LYS A 190 26.13 15.06 -7.08
N ARG A 191 27.02 15.96 -6.65
CA ARG A 191 27.40 16.20 -5.24
C ARG A 191 26.89 17.54 -4.69
N THR A 192 25.59 17.81 -4.85
CA THR A 192 25.01 19.01 -4.24
C THR A 192 24.94 18.85 -2.72
N ILE A 193 25.78 19.59 -2.00
CA ILE A 193 25.73 19.68 -0.54
C ILE A 193 24.37 20.32 -0.17
N PRO A 194 23.52 19.63 0.61
CA PRO A 194 22.24 20.18 1.04
C PRO A 194 22.48 21.41 1.93
N LYS A 195 21.65 22.44 1.75
CA LYS A 195 21.58 23.58 2.67
C LYS A 195 20.33 23.45 3.51
N PHE A 196 20.46 23.71 4.81
CA PHE A 196 19.34 23.76 5.73
C PHE A 196 19.21 25.16 6.31
N GLY A 197 17.99 25.66 6.39
CA GLY A 197 17.71 26.95 6.98
C GLY A 197 16.27 27.07 7.45
N LEU A 198 16.01 28.15 8.17
CA LEU A 198 14.67 28.54 8.58
C LEU A 198 14.29 29.84 7.88
N THR A 199 13.03 29.93 7.46
CA THR A 199 12.41 31.14 6.93
C THR A 199 11.03 31.32 7.54
N ARG A 200 10.20 32.22 7.01
CA ARG A 200 8.80 32.38 7.41
C ARG A 200 7.87 32.25 6.21
N ALA A 201 6.72 31.64 6.44
CA ALA A 201 5.61 31.67 5.49
C ALA A 201 5.13 33.12 5.29
N PRO A 202 4.68 33.49 4.08
CA PRO A 202 4.14 34.83 3.82
C PRO A 202 2.90 35.10 4.68
N GLY A 203 2.64 36.39 4.95
CA GLY A 203 1.50 36.84 5.76
C GLY A 203 1.84 37.07 7.23
N VAL A 204 0.81 37.37 8.03
CA VAL A 204 0.93 37.69 9.46
C VAL A 204 0.34 36.55 10.28
N TYR A 205 1.15 35.96 11.15
CA TYR A 205 0.66 35.00 12.13
C TYR A 205 0.04 35.77 13.30
N VAL A 206 -1.28 35.64 13.49
CA VAL A 206 -1.93 36.04 14.74
C VAL A 206 -2.07 34.77 15.57
N PRO A 207 -1.24 34.57 16.62
CA PRO A 207 -1.42 33.41 17.48
C PRO A 207 -2.84 33.46 18.06
N PRO A 208 -3.61 32.36 17.99
CA PRO A 208 -4.85 32.30 18.74
C PRO A 208 -4.56 32.57 20.22
N VAL A 209 -5.47 33.25 20.91
CA VAL A 209 -5.40 33.40 22.38
C VAL A 209 -5.67 32.02 22.98
N ILE A 210 -4.64 31.18 23.00
CA ILE A 210 -4.71 29.86 23.62
C ILE A 210 -4.51 30.07 25.12
N GLY A 211 -5.57 29.86 25.90
CA GLY A 211 -5.43 29.69 27.34
C GLY A 211 -4.47 28.52 27.60
N ARG A 212 -3.55 28.67 28.57
CA ARG A 212 -2.47 27.72 28.90
C ARG A 212 -2.80 26.28 28.47
N VAL A 213 -2.04 25.75 27.51
CA VAL A 213 -2.03 24.32 27.19
C VAL A 213 -1.76 23.59 28.51
N SER A 214 -2.62 22.65 28.88
CA SER A 214 -2.43 21.88 30.11
C SER A 214 -1.04 21.24 30.09
N GLU A 215 -0.23 21.50 31.11
CA GLU A 215 1.09 20.88 31.32
C GLU A 215 1.00 19.34 31.51
N THR A 216 -0.21 18.79 31.53
CA THR A 216 -0.46 17.36 31.71
C THR A 216 -0.55 16.62 30.35
N LYS A 217 0.48 16.71 29.50
CA LYS A 217 0.69 15.62 28.53
C LYS A 217 1.21 14.43 29.33
N THR A 218 0.46 13.33 29.37
CA THR A 218 1.03 12.05 29.80
C THR A 218 2.08 11.68 28.76
N THR A 219 3.34 12.01 29.05
CA THR A 219 4.46 11.62 28.18
C THR A 219 4.66 10.13 28.36
N SER A 220 3.94 9.37 27.55
CA SER A 220 4.13 7.94 27.42
C SER A 220 5.49 7.70 26.78
N LEU A 221 6.31 6.85 27.41
CA LEU A 221 7.53 6.31 26.78
C LEU A 221 7.21 5.25 25.71
N ARG A 222 5.97 5.17 25.24
CA ARG A 222 5.51 4.29 24.16
C ARG A 222 5.38 5.08 22.86
N ALA A 223 5.26 4.35 21.75
CA ALA A 223 5.12 4.89 20.40
C ALA A 223 3.97 5.91 20.22
N THR A 224 3.02 5.98 21.15
CA THR A 224 1.92 6.93 21.16
C THR A 224 2.06 7.97 22.27
N ALA A 225 1.66 9.21 21.97
CA ALA A 225 1.56 10.33 22.91
C ALA A 225 0.16 10.95 22.74
N VAL A 226 -0.73 10.68 23.69
CA VAL A 226 -2.14 11.09 23.63
C VAL A 226 -2.52 11.83 24.93
N SER A 227 -3.23 12.94 24.77
CA SER A 227 -3.70 13.83 25.81
C SER A 227 -5.19 14.10 25.65
N LEU A 228 -5.81 14.65 26.70
CA LEU A 228 -7.24 14.96 26.67
C LEU A 228 -7.59 16.01 25.60
N ASP A 229 -6.69 16.93 25.30
CA ASP A 229 -6.89 17.95 24.27
C ASP A 229 -6.98 17.32 22.87
N GLU A 230 -6.09 16.38 22.54
CA GLU A 230 -6.13 15.65 21.26
C GLU A 230 -7.42 14.81 21.09
N ILE A 231 -8.11 14.47 22.19
CA ILE A 231 -9.39 13.74 22.17
C ILE A 231 -10.59 14.69 22.03
N LEU A 232 -10.54 15.86 22.67
CA LEU A 232 -11.69 16.77 22.78
C LEU A 232 -11.68 17.91 21.73
N SER A 233 -10.52 18.26 21.18
CA SER A 233 -10.38 19.35 20.22
C SER A 233 -10.69 18.89 18.78
N PRO A 234 -11.33 19.73 17.96
CA PRO A 234 -11.56 19.42 16.55
C PRO A 234 -10.22 19.35 15.79
N VAL A 235 -10.00 18.24 15.09
CA VAL A 235 -8.74 17.94 14.40
C VAL A 235 -8.62 18.71 13.09
N HIS A 236 -7.57 19.53 12.93
CA HIS A 236 -7.19 20.08 11.62
C HIS A 236 -5.67 20.23 11.38
N PRO A 237 -4.87 19.14 11.39
CA PRO A 237 -3.67 19.08 10.59
C PRO A 237 -3.98 18.61 9.17
N VAL A 238 -3.12 19.03 8.26
CA VAL A 238 -2.99 18.44 6.93
C VAL A 238 -2.60 16.96 7.09
N ARG A 239 -3.35 16.07 6.42
CA ARG A 239 -3.18 14.62 6.50
C ARG A 239 -1.88 14.18 5.83
N LYS A 240 -0.99 13.51 6.55
CA LYS A 240 0.32 13.09 6.01
C LYS A 240 0.27 11.71 5.35
N THR A 241 -0.42 10.75 5.95
CA THR A 241 -0.64 9.41 5.37
C THR A 241 -1.60 9.50 4.18
N LYS A 242 -1.27 8.77 3.13
CA LYS A 242 -1.93 8.79 1.82
C LYS A 242 -3.06 7.76 1.74
N ILE A 243 -3.93 7.88 0.74
CA ILE A 243 -5.07 6.96 0.55
C ILE A 243 -5.09 6.46 -0.89
N VAL A 244 -4.89 5.16 -1.05
CA VAL A 244 -5.04 4.44 -2.31
C VAL A 244 -6.47 3.94 -2.44
N CYS A 245 -7.16 4.26 -3.53
CA CYS A 245 -8.52 3.83 -3.79
C CYS A 245 -8.56 2.94 -5.03
N THR A 246 -9.15 1.75 -4.90
CA THR A 246 -9.33 0.85 -6.05
C THR A 246 -10.49 1.33 -6.91
N MET A 247 -10.23 1.48 -8.20
CA MET A 247 -11.23 1.84 -9.21
C MET A 247 -12.06 0.61 -9.57
N GLY A 248 -13.39 0.77 -9.55
CA GLY A 248 -14.34 -0.27 -9.91
C GLY A 248 -15.68 0.31 -10.33
N PRO A 249 -16.67 -0.53 -10.70
CA PRO A 249 -17.93 -0.08 -11.29
C PRO A 249 -18.66 1.01 -10.52
N GLN A 250 -18.56 1.04 -9.18
CA GLN A 250 -19.22 2.06 -8.35
C GLN A 250 -18.53 3.43 -8.36
N CYS A 251 -17.30 3.52 -8.87
CA CYS A 251 -16.53 4.76 -8.93
C CYS A 251 -15.90 5.08 -10.29
N TRP A 252 -16.36 4.45 -11.38
CA TRP A 252 -15.90 4.75 -12.74
C TRP A 252 -16.49 6.03 -13.36
N GLY A 253 -17.55 6.59 -12.76
CA GLY A 253 -18.17 7.83 -13.23
C GLY A 253 -17.39 9.07 -12.81
N GLU A 254 -17.33 10.09 -13.68
CA GLU A 254 -16.59 11.34 -13.44
C GLU A 254 -17.02 12.05 -12.15
N GLU A 255 -18.33 12.08 -11.86
CA GLU A 255 -18.87 12.68 -10.62
C GLU A 255 -18.34 11.96 -9.37
N THR A 256 -18.34 10.63 -9.38
CA THR A 256 -17.83 9.85 -8.24
C THR A 256 -16.33 10.03 -8.09
N VAL A 257 -15.56 10.00 -9.19
CA VAL A 257 -14.12 10.31 -9.15
C VAL A 257 -13.88 11.67 -8.50
N ALA A 258 -14.63 12.70 -8.90
CA ALA A 258 -14.51 14.04 -8.33
C ALA A 258 -14.77 14.05 -6.81
N LYS A 259 -15.76 13.28 -6.34
CA LYS A 259 -16.05 13.09 -4.91
C LYS A 259 -14.96 12.33 -4.17
N LEU A 260 -14.35 11.30 -4.78
CA LEU A 260 -13.21 10.59 -4.18
C LEU A 260 -12.01 11.52 -4.00
N LEU A 261 -11.75 12.40 -4.97
CA LEU A 261 -10.70 13.43 -4.86
C LEU A 261 -10.96 14.39 -3.69
N ASP A 262 -12.19 14.90 -3.57
CA ASP A 262 -12.57 15.80 -2.46
C ASP A 262 -12.50 15.11 -1.09
N ALA A 263 -12.84 13.83 -1.03
CA ALA A 263 -12.72 13.02 0.17
C ALA A 263 -11.26 12.69 0.54
N GLY A 264 -10.34 12.85 -0.42
CA GLY A 264 -8.90 12.78 -0.23
C GLY A 264 -8.24 11.52 -0.79
N MET A 265 -8.73 10.95 -1.87
CA MET A 265 -7.97 9.98 -2.67
C MET A 265 -6.67 10.61 -3.18
N THR A 266 -5.53 9.93 -3.02
CA THR A 266 -4.23 10.38 -3.55
C THR A 266 -3.71 9.48 -4.68
N THR A 267 -4.12 8.21 -4.70
CA THR A 267 -3.73 7.25 -5.73
C THR A 267 -4.93 6.43 -6.19
N ALA A 268 -5.16 6.36 -7.50
CA ALA A 268 -6.16 5.50 -8.13
C ALA A 268 -5.52 4.16 -8.54
N ARG A 269 -5.97 3.06 -7.93
CA ARG A 269 -5.51 1.69 -8.19
C ARG A 269 -6.40 1.00 -9.23
N PHE A 270 -5.78 0.42 -10.24
CA PHE A 270 -6.42 -0.37 -11.28
C PHE A 270 -6.05 -1.84 -11.07
N ASN A 271 -7.05 -2.68 -10.76
CA ASN A 271 -6.85 -4.10 -10.47
C ASN A 271 -6.97 -4.94 -11.74
N PHE A 272 -5.85 -5.48 -12.25
CA PHE A 272 -5.80 -6.24 -13.51
C PHE A 272 -6.12 -7.74 -13.35
N SER A 273 -6.47 -8.20 -12.15
CA SER A 273 -7.13 -9.50 -11.96
C SER A 273 -8.54 -9.53 -12.57
N HIS A 274 -9.12 -8.36 -12.87
CA HIS A 274 -10.44 -8.20 -13.48
C HIS A 274 -10.39 -7.20 -14.64
N GLY A 275 -11.37 -7.31 -15.55
CA GLY A 275 -11.48 -6.43 -16.70
C GLY A 275 -10.44 -6.68 -17.79
N ASP A 276 -10.48 -5.86 -18.82
CA ASP A 276 -9.55 -5.85 -19.94
C ASP A 276 -8.91 -4.46 -20.11
N HIS A 277 -7.94 -4.34 -21.02
CA HIS A 277 -7.25 -3.07 -21.25
C HIS A 277 -8.19 -1.97 -21.73
N ALA A 278 -9.21 -2.29 -22.52
CA ALA A 278 -10.16 -1.31 -23.03
C ALA A 278 -10.98 -0.67 -21.89
N GLY A 279 -11.54 -1.49 -21.01
CA GLY A 279 -12.27 -1.01 -19.83
C GLY A 279 -11.39 -0.20 -18.89
N HIS A 280 -10.17 -0.67 -18.61
CA HIS A 280 -9.23 0.09 -17.78
C HIS A 280 -8.81 1.43 -18.42
N GLN A 281 -8.69 1.48 -19.75
CA GLN A 281 -8.35 2.70 -20.48
C GLN A 281 -9.45 3.76 -20.34
N GLU A 282 -10.72 3.38 -20.52
CA GLU A 282 -11.84 4.31 -20.36
C GLU A 282 -11.87 4.94 -18.97
N VAL A 283 -11.60 4.14 -17.94
CA VAL A 283 -11.56 4.59 -16.55
C VAL A 283 -10.37 5.51 -16.32
N LEU A 284 -9.19 5.15 -16.84
CA LEU A 284 -7.99 5.98 -16.74
C LEU A 284 -8.18 7.35 -17.40
N ASP A 285 -8.81 7.39 -18.57
CA ASP A 285 -9.08 8.63 -19.30
C ASP A 285 -10.03 9.54 -18.51
N ARG A 286 -11.08 8.99 -17.89
CA ARG A 286 -12.00 9.73 -17.01
C ARG A 286 -11.27 10.25 -15.77
N VAL A 287 -10.45 9.43 -15.11
CA VAL A 287 -9.66 9.85 -13.94
C VAL A 287 -8.75 11.01 -14.29
N ARG A 288 -7.98 10.92 -15.39
CA ARG A 288 -7.08 11.98 -15.83
C ARG A 288 -7.82 13.27 -16.20
N LYS A 289 -8.98 13.16 -16.85
CA LYS A 289 -9.84 14.30 -17.16
C LYS A 289 -10.25 15.04 -15.89
N VAL A 290 -10.82 14.33 -14.92
CA VAL A 290 -11.31 14.94 -13.67
C VAL A 290 -10.16 15.51 -12.84
N VAL A 291 -9.03 14.81 -12.76
CA VAL A 291 -7.82 15.30 -12.07
C VAL A 291 -7.35 16.62 -12.67
N LYS A 292 -7.31 16.72 -14.01
CA LYS A 292 -6.96 17.96 -14.71
C LYS A 292 -7.97 19.09 -14.46
N GLU A 293 -9.27 18.80 -14.54
CA GLU A 293 -10.34 19.78 -14.32
C GLU A 293 -10.32 20.36 -12.89
N LYS A 294 -9.95 19.55 -11.90
CA LYS A 294 -9.84 19.99 -10.50
C LYS A 294 -8.47 20.60 -10.15
N GLY A 295 -7.50 20.56 -11.07
CA GLY A 295 -6.12 20.94 -10.76
C GLY A 295 -5.48 20.07 -9.67
N ALA A 296 -5.97 18.84 -9.49
CA ALA A 296 -5.49 17.91 -8.48
C ALA A 296 -4.20 17.22 -8.93
N ASN A 297 -3.45 16.69 -7.97
CA ASN A 297 -2.31 15.80 -8.23
C ASN A 297 -2.65 14.42 -7.67
N VAL A 298 -2.84 13.43 -8.55
CA VAL A 298 -3.18 12.04 -8.17
C VAL A 298 -2.38 11.07 -8.99
N ALA A 299 -1.86 10.05 -8.33
CA ALA A 299 -1.15 8.97 -8.99
C ALA A 299 -2.07 7.87 -9.50
N VAL A 300 -1.62 7.13 -10.50
CA VAL A 300 -2.27 5.94 -11.03
C VAL A 300 -1.37 4.72 -10.83
N LEU A 301 -1.94 3.66 -10.27
CA LEU A 301 -1.25 2.43 -9.89
C LEU A 301 -1.86 1.26 -10.64
N LEU A 302 -1.05 0.49 -11.37
CA LEU A 302 -1.44 -0.79 -11.95
C LEU A 302 -1.15 -1.90 -10.94
N ASP A 303 -2.13 -2.74 -10.60
CA ASP A 303 -1.94 -3.92 -9.76
C ASP A 303 -2.05 -5.18 -10.62
N THR A 304 -0.95 -5.91 -10.74
CA THR A 304 -0.84 -7.11 -11.59
C THR A 304 -1.72 -8.24 -11.06
N LYS A 305 -2.16 -9.14 -11.95
CA LYS A 305 -2.91 -10.33 -11.53
C LYS A 305 -1.99 -11.29 -10.76
N GLY A 306 -0.80 -11.53 -11.32
CA GLY A 306 0.18 -12.43 -10.75
C GLY A 306 -0.16 -13.92 -10.87
N PRO A 307 0.73 -14.78 -10.35
CA PRO A 307 0.63 -16.22 -10.47
C PRO A 307 -0.36 -16.83 -9.47
N GLU A 308 -1.65 -16.79 -9.81
CA GLU A 308 -2.70 -17.42 -8.99
C GLU A 308 -2.89 -18.91 -9.34
N ILE A 309 -2.97 -19.75 -8.30
CA ILE A 309 -3.40 -21.15 -8.45
C ILE A 309 -4.92 -21.19 -8.31
N ARG A 310 -5.59 -21.95 -9.20
CA ARG A 310 -7.05 -22.08 -9.20
C ARG A 310 -7.50 -23.52 -9.37
N THR A 311 -8.70 -23.83 -8.86
CA THR A 311 -9.39 -25.08 -9.18
C THR A 311 -9.84 -25.10 -10.64
N ALA A 312 -9.87 -26.29 -11.21
CA ALA A 312 -10.37 -26.57 -12.55
C ALA A 312 -11.91 -26.44 -12.64
N MET A 313 -12.45 -26.68 -13.83
CA MET A 313 -13.89 -26.77 -14.04
C MET A 313 -14.46 -28.02 -13.35
N LEU A 314 -15.77 -27.99 -13.11
CA LEU A 314 -16.50 -29.13 -12.54
C LEU A 314 -17.42 -29.70 -13.60
N LYS A 315 -17.64 -31.01 -13.53
CA LYS A 315 -18.54 -31.73 -14.43
C LYS A 315 -19.92 -31.08 -14.40
N ASP A 316 -20.49 -30.89 -15.59
CA ASP A 316 -21.78 -30.22 -15.81
C ASP A 316 -21.85 -28.78 -15.26
N HIS A 317 -20.71 -28.16 -14.92
CA HIS A 317 -20.58 -26.87 -14.24
C HIS A 317 -21.29 -26.79 -12.87
N GLU A 318 -21.59 -27.94 -12.28
CA GLU A 318 -22.31 -28.01 -11.01
C GLU A 318 -21.33 -28.09 -9.83
N PRO A 319 -21.52 -27.28 -8.78
CA PRO A 319 -20.61 -27.31 -7.65
C PRO A 319 -20.79 -28.58 -6.79
N ILE A 320 -19.68 -29.16 -6.34
CA ILE A 320 -19.66 -30.40 -5.56
C ILE A 320 -19.59 -30.13 -4.05
N VAL A 321 -20.24 -30.97 -3.24
CA VAL A 321 -20.12 -30.90 -1.78
C VAL A 321 -18.98 -31.81 -1.33
N LEU A 322 -17.96 -31.22 -0.71
CA LEU A 322 -16.87 -31.95 -0.08
C LEU A 322 -17.20 -32.17 1.40
N GLU A 323 -17.04 -33.41 1.89
CA GLU A 323 -17.34 -33.80 3.26
C GLU A 323 -16.06 -33.99 4.08
N ALA A 324 -16.08 -33.57 5.35
CA ALA A 324 -14.95 -33.75 6.25
C ALA A 324 -14.59 -35.24 6.43
N GLY A 325 -13.31 -35.56 6.30
CA GLY A 325 -12.76 -36.92 6.38
C GLY A 325 -12.84 -37.72 5.07
N GLN A 326 -13.49 -37.21 4.02
CA GLN A 326 -13.58 -37.94 2.76
C GLN A 326 -12.21 -37.95 2.04
N PRO A 327 -11.83 -39.06 1.38
CA PRO A 327 -10.67 -39.10 0.51
C PRO A 327 -10.92 -38.30 -0.77
N ILE A 328 -9.88 -37.68 -1.30
CA ILE A 328 -9.94 -36.90 -2.54
C ILE A 328 -8.67 -37.11 -3.38
N THR A 329 -8.86 -37.22 -4.69
CA THR A 329 -7.77 -37.16 -5.68
C THR A 329 -7.63 -35.73 -6.18
N VAL A 330 -6.42 -35.17 -6.13
CA VAL A 330 -6.13 -33.84 -6.71
C VAL A 330 -5.13 -34.02 -7.85
N GLU A 331 -5.42 -33.42 -9.00
CA GLU A 331 -4.60 -33.51 -10.19
C GLU A 331 -4.02 -32.15 -10.59
N ALA A 332 -2.73 -32.11 -10.87
CA ALA A 332 -1.99 -30.98 -11.40
C ALA A 332 -2.24 -30.86 -12.91
N VAL A 333 -3.29 -30.13 -13.29
CA VAL A 333 -3.77 -30.07 -14.69
C VAL A 333 -3.17 -28.91 -15.50
N GLY A 334 -2.44 -28.00 -14.84
CA GLY A 334 -1.74 -26.91 -15.51
C GLY A 334 -2.68 -26.00 -16.31
N ASP A 335 -2.24 -25.60 -17.50
CA ASP A 335 -3.01 -24.75 -18.42
C ASP A 335 -4.33 -25.37 -18.90
N LYS A 336 -4.50 -26.70 -18.74
CA LYS A 336 -5.74 -27.41 -19.11
C LYS A 336 -6.83 -27.35 -18.04
N TYR A 337 -6.68 -26.52 -17.02
CA TYR A 337 -7.66 -26.40 -15.93
C TYR A 337 -9.06 -25.97 -16.41
N THR A 338 -9.18 -25.31 -17.57
CA THR A 338 -10.48 -24.97 -18.19
C THR A 338 -11.11 -26.12 -18.98
N GLU A 339 -10.33 -27.15 -19.31
CA GLU A 339 -10.78 -28.34 -20.05
C GLU A 339 -11.03 -29.53 -19.12
N PHE A 340 -10.36 -29.56 -17.96
CA PHE A 340 -10.52 -30.61 -16.97
C PHE A 340 -11.85 -30.47 -16.22
N GLU A 341 -12.62 -31.57 -16.15
CA GLU A 341 -13.88 -31.65 -15.42
C GLU A 341 -13.72 -32.48 -14.14
N GLY A 342 -13.60 -31.81 -13.00
CA GLY A 342 -13.64 -32.45 -11.69
C GLY A 342 -15.03 -33.00 -11.36
N TYR A 343 -15.10 -34.11 -10.62
CA TYR A 343 -16.36 -34.79 -10.31
C TYR A 343 -16.35 -35.40 -8.90
N LYS A 344 -17.55 -35.71 -8.41
CA LYS A 344 -17.81 -36.53 -7.23
C LYS A 344 -18.85 -37.59 -7.56
N THR A 345 -18.52 -38.86 -7.31
CA THR A 345 -19.45 -40.01 -7.27
C THR A 345 -19.44 -40.62 -5.87
N ASP A 346 -20.21 -41.68 -5.66
CA ASP A 346 -20.22 -42.43 -4.40
C ASP A 346 -18.88 -43.14 -4.14
N GLU A 347 -18.12 -43.44 -5.20
CA GLU A 347 -16.85 -44.17 -5.14
C GLU A 347 -15.60 -43.26 -5.16
N GLU A 348 -15.65 -42.13 -5.87
CA GLU A 348 -14.49 -41.26 -6.07
C GLU A 348 -14.84 -39.77 -6.09
N THR A 349 -13.97 -38.96 -5.49
CA THR A 349 -13.92 -37.51 -5.72
C THR A 349 -12.58 -37.13 -6.35
N ARG A 350 -12.61 -36.44 -7.48
CA ARG A 350 -11.42 -35.98 -8.20
C ARG A 350 -11.57 -34.53 -8.65
N ILE A 351 -10.57 -33.71 -8.36
CA ILE A 351 -10.52 -32.30 -8.76
C ILE A 351 -9.18 -31.96 -9.41
N GLY A 352 -9.15 -30.92 -10.24
CA GLY A 352 -7.93 -30.41 -10.87
C GLY A 352 -7.50 -29.08 -10.28
N LEU A 353 -6.19 -28.82 -10.22
CA LEU A 353 -5.59 -27.51 -9.92
C LEU A 353 -4.73 -27.02 -11.09
N SER A 354 -4.76 -25.72 -11.35
CA SER A 354 -4.03 -25.08 -12.46
C SER A 354 -2.51 -25.06 -12.30
N TYR A 355 -1.97 -25.53 -11.16
CA TYR A 355 -0.52 -25.53 -10.93
C TYR A 355 0.10 -26.85 -11.39
N ALA A 356 0.72 -26.84 -12.57
CA ALA A 356 1.32 -28.03 -13.19
C ALA A 356 2.42 -28.66 -12.32
N ARG A 357 3.15 -27.86 -11.54
CA ARG A 357 4.23 -28.32 -10.65
C ARG A 357 3.79 -28.67 -9.23
N LEU A 358 2.47 -28.84 -9.01
CA LEU A 358 1.91 -29.08 -7.68
C LEU A 358 2.58 -30.27 -6.99
N CYS A 359 2.61 -31.43 -7.64
CA CYS A 359 3.13 -32.67 -7.04
C CYS A 359 4.65 -32.65 -6.80
N GLN A 360 5.39 -31.76 -7.46
CA GLN A 360 6.81 -31.52 -7.23
C GLN A 360 7.06 -30.49 -6.12
N SER A 361 6.06 -29.67 -5.78
CA SER A 361 6.20 -28.58 -4.81
C SER A 361 5.69 -28.96 -3.43
N VAL A 362 4.64 -29.78 -3.37
CA VAL A 362 4.04 -30.24 -2.12
C VAL A 362 4.57 -31.61 -1.68
N HIS A 363 4.47 -31.91 -0.39
CA HIS A 363 4.79 -33.19 0.22
C HIS A 363 3.68 -33.64 1.18
N ALA A 364 3.70 -34.92 1.56
CA ALA A 364 2.76 -35.47 2.54
C ALA A 364 2.78 -34.64 3.83
N GLY A 365 1.59 -34.28 4.33
CA GLY A 365 1.40 -33.39 5.48
C GLY A 365 1.17 -31.93 5.12
N ASN A 366 1.44 -31.47 3.89
CA ASN A 366 1.06 -30.12 3.47
C ASN A 366 -0.46 -29.96 3.39
N THR A 367 -0.89 -28.71 3.47
CA THR A 367 -2.30 -28.32 3.33
C THR A 367 -2.48 -27.54 2.04
N ILE A 368 -3.52 -27.87 1.28
CA ILE A 368 -4.02 -27.09 0.16
C ILE A 368 -5.27 -26.36 0.65
N LEU A 369 -5.23 -25.03 0.63
CA LEU A 369 -6.35 -24.18 0.97
C LEU A 369 -7.06 -23.77 -0.31
N ILE A 370 -8.39 -23.84 -0.33
CA ILE A 370 -9.21 -23.52 -1.52
C ILE A 370 -10.32 -22.55 -1.11
N ALA A 371 -10.65 -21.61 -2.00
CA ALA A 371 -11.71 -20.62 -1.82
C ALA A 371 -11.51 -19.81 -0.54
N ASP A 372 -10.41 -19.04 -0.50
CA ASP A 372 -10.00 -18.24 0.66
C ASP A 372 -9.87 -19.10 1.94
N GLY A 373 -9.40 -20.35 1.77
CA GLY A 373 -9.24 -21.35 2.83
C GLY A 373 -10.52 -21.87 3.47
N SER A 374 -11.68 -21.54 2.90
CA SER A 374 -12.96 -22.12 3.33
C SER A 374 -13.02 -23.64 3.14
N ILE A 375 -12.15 -24.20 2.31
CA ILE A 375 -11.88 -25.64 2.15
C ILE A 375 -10.40 -25.89 2.43
N SER A 376 -10.12 -26.91 3.24
CA SER A 376 -8.76 -27.39 3.50
C SER A 376 -8.64 -28.86 3.09
N ILE A 377 -7.60 -29.19 2.33
CA ILE A 377 -7.23 -30.56 1.96
C ILE A 377 -5.84 -30.83 2.49
N ARG A 378 -5.68 -31.88 3.31
CA ARG A 378 -4.35 -32.36 3.69
C ARG A 378 -3.84 -33.34 2.65
N VAL A 379 -2.62 -33.14 2.18
CA VAL A 379 -1.92 -34.06 1.28
C VAL A 379 -1.49 -35.30 2.07
N ASP A 380 -1.92 -36.48 1.66
CA ASP A 380 -1.57 -37.74 2.32
C ASP A 380 -0.43 -38.46 1.58
N SER A 381 -0.46 -38.51 0.24
CA SER A 381 0.59 -39.11 -0.60
C SER A 381 0.65 -38.50 -2.00
N ILE A 382 1.82 -38.57 -2.64
CA ILE A 382 2.02 -38.22 -4.05
C ILE A 382 2.07 -39.53 -4.84
N GLU A 383 1.12 -39.72 -5.76
CA GLU A 383 0.97 -40.97 -6.52
C GLU A 383 1.73 -40.93 -7.85
N SER A 384 1.85 -39.75 -8.46
CA SER A 384 2.58 -39.53 -9.71
C SER A 384 3.05 -38.09 -9.83
N ASP A 385 3.69 -37.76 -10.95
CA ASP A 385 4.10 -36.38 -11.29
C ASP A 385 2.93 -35.39 -11.38
N THR A 386 1.69 -35.88 -11.53
CA THR A 386 0.49 -35.03 -11.66
C THR A 386 -0.62 -35.37 -10.68
N VAL A 387 -0.57 -36.49 -9.97
CA VAL A 387 -1.68 -36.94 -9.10
C VAL A 387 -1.21 -37.10 -7.67
N LEU A 388 -1.99 -36.52 -6.74
CA LEU A 388 -1.84 -36.73 -5.31
C LEU A 388 -3.16 -37.19 -4.68
N LYS A 389 -3.05 -37.87 -3.54
CA LYS A 389 -4.18 -38.22 -2.67
C LYS A 389 -4.16 -37.33 -1.44
N GLY A 390 -5.36 -36.95 -1.00
CA GLY A 390 -5.53 -36.18 0.22
C GLY A 390 -6.82 -36.49 0.94
N THR A 391 -6.98 -35.84 2.09
CA THR A 391 -8.16 -35.91 2.95
C THR A 391 -8.77 -34.52 3.08
N VAL A 392 -10.07 -34.40 2.84
CA VAL A 392 -10.81 -33.15 3.08
C VAL A 392 -10.95 -32.93 4.58
N MET A 393 -10.58 -31.74 5.07
CA MET A 393 -10.55 -31.47 6.51
C MET A 393 -11.86 -30.89 7.04
N ASN A 394 -12.71 -30.33 6.18
CA ASN A 394 -13.95 -29.68 6.57
C ASN A 394 -15.03 -29.77 5.48
N THR A 395 -16.31 -29.80 5.89
CA THR A 395 -17.43 -29.91 4.95
C THR A 395 -17.77 -28.56 4.31
N LYS A 396 -17.70 -28.47 2.98
CA LYS A 396 -18.06 -27.25 2.24
C LYS A 396 -18.39 -27.54 0.77
N LYS A 397 -19.12 -26.63 0.13
CA LYS A 397 -19.41 -26.66 -1.31
C LYS A 397 -18.24 -26.05 -2.09
N LEU A 398 -17.64 -26.83 -2.98
CA LEU A 398 -16.62 -26.39 -3.93
C LEU A 398 -17.28 -25.93 -5.23
N GLY A 399 -16.93 -24.73 -5.70
CA GLY A 399 -17.26 -24.27 -7.05
C GLY A 399 -16.04 -24.26 -7.97
N GLU A 400 -16.24 -23.77 -9.19
CA GLU A 400 -15.18 -23.68 -10.20
C GLU A 400 -14.25 -22.49 -9.99
N ARG A 401 -13.01 -22.60 -10.48
CA ARG A 401 -12.03 -21.51 -10.58
C ARG A 401 -11.79 -20.74 -9.28
N LYS A 402 -11.91 -21.45 -8.16
CA LYS A 402 -11.61 -20.94 -6.81
C LYS A 402 -10.11 -20.81 -6.64
N ASN A 403 -9.67 -19.74 -6.00
CA ASN A 403 -8.27 -19.56 -5.65
C ASN A 403 -7.78 -20.69 -4.74
N CYS A 404 -6.49 -20.97 -4.83
CA CYS A 404 -5.81 -21.96 -4.00
C CYS A 404 -4.51 -21.38 -3.44
N ASN A 405 -4.23 -21.72 -2.19
CA ASN A 405 -3.03 -21.33 -1.47
C ASN A 405 -2.31 -22.57 -0.97
N LEU A 406 -0.98 -22.50 -0.90
CA LEU A 406 -0.12 -23.63 -0.54
C LEU A 406 0.83 -23.21 0.61
N PRO A 407 0.32 -23.10 1.86
CA PRO A 407 1.11 -22.62 2.99
C PRO A 407 2.40 -23.42 3.19
N GLY A 408 3.52 -22.72 3.34
CA GLY A 408 4.84 -23.32 3.52
C GLY A 408 5.47 -23.92 2.26
N VAL A 409 4.87 -23.72 1.08
CA VAL A 409 5.38 -24.24 -0.20
C VAL A 409 5.92 -23.10 -1.05
N LYS A 410 7.14 -23.28 -1.58
CA LYS A 410 7.67 -22.40 -2.62
C LYS A 410 6.98 -22.70 -3.94
N VAL A 411 6.22 -21.73 -4.45
CA VAL A 411 5.50 -21.85 -5.71
C VAL A 411 6.44 -21.46 -6.86
N ASP A 412 6.75 -22.44 -7.72
CA ASP A 412 7.62 -22.30 -8.89
C ASP A 412 6.80 -21.89 -10.12
N ILE A 413 6.27 -20.66 -10.06
CA ILE A 413 5.62 -19.98 -11.18
C ILE A 413 6.35 -18.64 -11.37
N PRO A 414 6.61 -18.21 -12.62
CA PRO A 414 7.17 -16.88 -12.87
C PRO A 414 6.34 -15.79 -12.19
N VAL A 415 7.02 -14.79 -11.60
CA VAL A 415 6.36 -13.66 -10.91
C VAL A 415 5.41 -12.87 -11.83
N LEU A 416 5.69 -12.84 -13.14
CA LEU A 416 4.80 -12.28 -14.16
C LEU A 416 4.38 -13.39 -15.13
N THR A 417 3.08 -13.58 -15.27
CA THR A 417 2.51 -14.44 -16.33
C THR A 417 2.58 -13.73 -17.69
N ALA A 418 2.31 -14.45 -18.78
CA ALA A 418 2.22 -13.83 -20.11
C ALA A 418 1.21 -12.67 -20.17
N LYS A 419 0.10 -12.78 -19.41
CA LYS A 419 -0.87 -11.69 -19.27
C LYS A 419 -0.27 -10.51 -18.50
N ASP A 420 0.44 -10.76 -17.40
CA ASP A 420 1.02 -9.65 -16.61
C ASP A 420 2.11 -8.92 -17.41
N ILE A 421 2.89 -9.62 -18.22
CA ILE A 421 3.85 -9.00 -19.15
C ILE A 421 3.13 -8.10 -20.15
N ASP A 422 2.03 -8.58 -20.75
CA ASP A 422 1.19 -7.77 -21.65
C ASP A 422 0.58 -6.55 -20.94
N ASP A 423 0.07 -6.71 -19.72
CA ASP A 423 -0.45 -5.60 -18.90
C ASP A 423 0.66 -4.56 -18.60
N VAL A 424 1.88 -5.00 -18.26
CA VAL A 424 3.02 -4.11 -17.99
C VAL A 424 3.48 -3.37 -19.25
N GLN A 425 3.66 -4.09 -20.36
CA GLN A 425 4.19 -3.50 -21.59
C GLN A 425 3.14 -2.62 -22.29
N ASN A 426 1.96 -3.19 -22.55
CA ASN A 426 0.96 -2.61 -23.43
C ASN A 426 -0.05 -1.72 -22.70
N PHE A 427 -0.11 -1.77 -21.37
CA PHE A 427 -0.91 -0.84 -20.57
C PHE A 427 -0.04 0.05 -19.67
N CYS A 428 0.76 -0.53 -18.75
CA CYS A 428 1.49 0.24 -17.73
C CYS A 428 2.45 1.26 -18.36
N CYS A 429 3.38 0.79 -19.20
CA CYS A 429 4.39 1.63 -19.82
C CYS A 429 3.77 2.56 -20.86
N LYS A 430 2.90 2.03 -21.73
CA LYS A 430 2.18 2.81 -22.75
C LYS A 430 1.43 4.00 -22.16
N ASN A 431 0.72 3.78 -21.06
CA ASN A 431 -0.04 4.84 -20.41
C ASN A 431 0.79 5.71 -19.46
N LYS A 432 2.07 5.40 -19.22
CA LYS A 432 2.90 6.09 -18.22
C LYS A 432 2.22 6.07 -16.85
N MET A 433 1.90 4.87 -16.37
CA MET A 433 1.44 4.71 -14.99
C MET A 433 2.54 5.15 -14.02
N ASP A 434 2.19 5.53 -12.80
CA ASP A 434 3.18 6.00 -11.82
C ASP A 434 3.75 4.83 -11.01
N PHE A 435 2.92 3.81 -10.77
CA PHE A 435 3.28 2.64 -9.97
C PHE A 435 2.83 1.35 -10.63
N VAL A 436 3.59 0.28 -10.41
CA VAL A 436 3.16 -1.10 -10.60
C VAL A 436 3.24 -1.85 -9.27
N ALA A 437 2.12 -2.37 -8.79
CA ALA A 437 2.06 -3.29 -7.67
C ALA A 437 2.13 -4.73 -8.19
N VAL A 438 3.22 -5.42 -7.86
CA VAL A 438 3.53 -6.77 -8.36
C VAL A 438 3.09 -7.79 -7.32
N SER A 439 2.21 -8.70 -7.74
CA SER A 439 1.62 -9.75 -6.90
C SER A 439 2.60 -10.92 -6.71
N PHE A 440 2.58 -11.53 -5.53
CA PHE A 440 3.31 -12.73 -5.14
C PHE A 440 4.83 -12.67 -5.38
N VAL A 441 5.45 -11.51 -5.13
CA VAL A 441 6.92 -11.36 -5.20
C VAL A 441 7.58 -12.24 -4.13
N GLN A 442 8.53 -13.09 -4.54
CA GLN A 442 9.19 -14.05 -3.65
C GLN A 442 10.68 -13.73 -3.42
N THR A 443 11.34 -13.01 -4.33
CA THR A 443 12.81 -12.78 -4.29
C THR A 443 13.21 -11.41 -4.82
N GLY A 444 14.45 -10.95 -4.55
CA GLY A 444 14.98 -9.74 -5.17
C GLY A 444 15.22 -9.87 -6.68
N GLU A 445 15.42 -11.08 -7.20
CA GLU A 445 15.53 -11.33 -8.64
C GLU A 445 14.19 -11.09 -9.37
N ASP A 446 13.06 -11.41 -8.73
CA ASP A 446 11.74 -11.08 -9.26
C ASP A 446 11.61 -9.55 -9.49
N VAL A 447 12.08 -8.75 -8.53
CA VAL A 447 12.04 -7.29 -8.62
C VAL A 447 12.91 -6.78 -9.76
N LYS A 448 14.12 -7.34 -9.91
CA LYS A 448 15.03 -6.97 -11.02
C LYS A 448 14.44 -7.33 -12.38
N TYR A 449 13.79 -8.49 -12.49
CA TYR A 449 13.13 -8.91 -13.71
C TYR A 449 11.99 -7.96 -14.09
N VAL A 450 11.15 -7.55 -13.13
CA VAL A 450 10.12 -6.53 -13.39
C VAL A 450 10.74 -5.20 -13.83
N ARG A 451 11.83 -4.78 -13.18
CA ARG A 451 12.57 -3.55 -13.53
C ARG A 451 13.11 -3.60 -14.96
N GLU A 452 13.70 -4.72 -15.37
CA GLU A 452 14.17 -4.97 -16.74
C GLU A 452 13.05 -4.79 -17.76
N ILE A 453 11.90 -5.44 -17.57
CA ILE A 453 10.74 -5.31 -18.47
C ILE A 453 10.27 -3.85 -18.56
N LEU A 454 10.16 -3.16 -17.42
CA LEU A 454 9.76 -1.75 -17.42
C LEU A 454 10.78 -0.89 -18.18
N ASP A 455 12.09 -1.07 -17.95
CA ASP A 455 13.15 -0.28 -18.60
C ASP A 455 13.16 -0.50 -20.12
N GLU A 456 13.02 -1.75 -20.57
CA GLU A 456 12.97 -2.09 -22.00
C GLU A 456 11.74 -1.52 -22.71
N ASN A 457 10.70 -1.14 -21.97
CA ASN A 457 9.42 -0.67 -22.51
C ASN A 457 9.13 0.82 -22.21
N GLY A 458 10.13 1.59 -21.75
CA GLY A 458 9.99 3.03 -21.49
C GLY A 458 9.27 3.39 -20.18
N GLY A 459 9.31 2.48 -19.22
CA GLY A 459 8.76 2.59 -17.88
C GLY A 459 9.79 2.98 -16.81
N GLU A 460 10.87 3.69 -17.16
CA GLU A 460 11.99 4.00 -16.26
C GLU A 460 11.58 4.81 -15.02
N ASN A 461 10.47 5.54 -15.12
CA ASN A 461 9.91 6.31 -14.01
C ASN A 461 8.83 5.56 -13.22
N VAL A 462 8.37 4.39 -13.67
CA VAL A 462 7.38 3.59 -12.96
C VAL A 462 8.03 2.99 -11.71
N GLN A 463 7.46 3.26 -10.54
CA GLN A 463 7.95 2.70 -9.28
C GLN A 463 7.35 1.32 -9.00
N ILE A 464 8.18 0.39 -8.52
CA ILE A 464 7.78 -0.98 -8.22
C ILE A 464 7.34 -1.09 -6.76
N ILE A 465 6.12 -1.57 -6.54
CA ILE A 465 5.57 -1.90 -5.22
C ILE A 465 5.46 -3.42 -5.13
N CYS A 466 6.33 -4.05 -4.36
CA CYS A 466 6.24 -5.50 -4.15
C CYS A 466 5.14 -5.81 -3.13
N LYS A 467 4.18 -6.66 -3.52
CA LYS A 467 3.16 -7.18 -2.61
C LYS A 467 3.72 -8.43 -1.92
N ILE A 468 3.79 -8.39 -0.60
CA ILE A 468 4.25 -9.53 0.21
C ILE A 468 3.03 -10.33 0.64
N GLU A 469 2.83 -11.46 -0.04
CA GLU A 469 1.59 -12.25 -0.01
C GLU A 469 1.80 -13.70 0.42
N ASN A 470 3.05 -14.16 0.58
CA ASN A 470 3.35 -15.53 0.97
C ASN A 470 4.57 -15.64 1.88
N GLU A 471 4.80 -16.86 2.39
CA GLU A 471 5.90 -17.13 3.30
C GLU A 471 7.29 -16.92 2.66
N GLU A 472 7.45 -17.19 1.35
CA GLU A 472 8.74 -16.96 0.69
C GLU A 472 9.09 -15.47 0.56
N GLY A 473 8.13 -14.63 0.19
CA GLY A 473 8.29 -13.18 0.20
C GLY A 473 8.68 -12.66 1.60
N MET A 474 8.14 -13.27 2.66
CA MET A 474 8.54 -12.96 4.04
C MET A 474 9.97 -13.42 4.37
N ARG A 475 10.38 -14.61 3.92
CA ARG A 475 11.73 -15.15 4.15
C ARG A 475 12.80 -14.32 3.44
N ASN A 476 12.52 -13.86 2.23
CA ASN A 476 13.43 -13.05 1.41
C ASN A 476 13.15 -11.55 1.49
N PHE A 477 12.38 -11.09 2.48
CA PHE A 477 11.93 -9.70 2.56
C PHE A 477 13.08 -8.69 2.51
N ASP A 478 14.19 -8.96 3.21
CA ASP A 478 15.37 -8.08 3.20
C ASP A 478 16.07 -8.03 1.85
N ASP A 479 15.95 -9.07 1.02
CA ASP A 479 16.47 -9.05 -0.34
C ASP A 479 15.56 -8.28 -1.29
N ILE A 480 14.25 -8.49 -1.21
CA ILE A 480 13.23 -7.73 -1.96
C ILE A 480 13.34 -6.22 -1.65
N LEU A 481 13.49 -5.87 -0.38
CA LEU A 481 13.55 -4.48 0.09
C LEU A 481 14.72 -3.68 -0.51
N LYS A 482 15.82 -4.34 -0.90
CA LYS A 482 16.98 -3.69 -1.54
C LYS A 482 16.61 -3.09 -2.89
N TYR A 483 15.71 -3.73 -3.63
CA TYR A 483 15.44 -3.43 -5.03
C TYR A 483 14.09 -2.75 -5.24
N THR A 484 13.10 -3.00 -4.38
CA THR A 484 11.77 -2.41 -4.51
C THR A 484 11.77 -0.90 -4.22
N ASP A 485 10.82 -0.15 -4.79
CA ASP A 485 10.60 1.27 -4.45
C ASP A 485 9.68 1.42 -3.24
N GLY A 486 8.69 0.54 -3.11
CA GLY A 486 7.81 0.45 -1.97
C GLY A 486 7.35 -0.98 -1.68
N ILE A 487 6.68 -1.17 -0.55
CA ILE A 487 6.08 -2.45 -0.16
C ILE A 487 4.59 -2.27 0.01
N MET A 488 3.82 -3.27 -0.42
CA MET A 488 2.44 -3.43 0.00
C MET A 488 2.34 -4.61 0.95
N VAL A 489 1.92 -4.34 2.18
CA VAL A 489 1.57 -5.37 3.15
C VAL A 489 0.20 -5.90 2.74
N ALA A 490 0.17 -6.95 1.91
CA ALA A 490 -1.05 -7.51 1.33
C ALA A 490 -1.60 -8.61 2.24
N ARG A 491 -2.30 -8.17 3.29
CA ARG A 491 -2.63 -9.01 4.45
C ARG A 491 -3.64 -10.13 4.17
N GLY A 492 -4.47 -9.99 3.12
CA GLY A 492 -5.44 -10.99 2.71
C GLY A 492 -4.78 -12.30 2.31
N ASP A 493 -4.04 -12.28 1.20
CA ASP A 493 -3.29 -13.45 0.72
C ASP A 493 -2.23 -13.91 1.73
N LEU A 494 -1.52 -12.98 2.38
CA LEU A 494 -0.54 -13.33 3.40
C LEU A 494 -1.16 -14.11 4.56
N GLY A 495 -2.36 -13.73 5.02
CA GLY A 495 -3.09 -14.44 6.08
C GLY A 495 -3.57 -15.84 5.69
N MET A 496 -3.55 -16.17 4.40
CA MET A 496 -3.78 -17.52 3.90
C MET A 496 -2.50 -18.36 3.91
N GLU A 497 -1.35 -17.74 3.70
CA GLU A 497 -0.06 -18.42 3.51
C GLU A 497 0.75 -18.58 4.81
N ILE A 498 0.50 -17.73 5.82
CA ILE A 498 1.08 -17.85 7.16
C ILE A 498 -0.04 -17.97 8.21
N PRO A 499 0.23 -18.49 9.42
CA PRO A 499 -0.77 -18.50 10.48
C PRO A 499 -1.36 -17.10 10.70
N SER A 500 -2.68 -16.98 10.65
CA SER A 500 -3.39 -15.69 10.61
C SER A 500 -3.08 -14.82 11.84
N GLU A 501 -2.87 -15.43 13.00
CA GLU A 501 -2.46 -14.74 14.23
C GLU A 501 -1.05 -14.12 14.16
N LYS A 502 -0.23 -14.49 13.16
CA LYS A 502 1.12 -13.93 12.95
C LYS A 502 1.15 -12.78 11.93
N VAL A 503 0.07 -12.52 11.21
CA VAL A 503 0.04 -11.45 10.18
C VAL A 503 0.29 -10.07 10.82
N CYS A 504 -0.19 -9.86 12.04
CA CYS A 504 0.09 -8.62 12.79
C CYS A 504 1.60 -8.42 13.06
N LEU A 505 2.33 -9.50 13.34
CA LEU A 505 3.78 -9.47 13.54
C LEU A 505 4.50 -9.22 12.21
N ALA A 506 4.04 -9.86 11.13
CA ALA A 506 4.56 -9.65 9.79
C ALA A 506 4.41 -8.19 9.33
N GLN A 507 3.23 -7.58 9.54
CA GLN A 507 2.99 -6.16 9.27
C GLN A 507 4.00 -5.28 10.00
N LYS A 508 4.14 -5.44 11.32
CA LYS A 508 5.07 -4.62 12.12
C LYS A 508 6.51 -4.76 11.68
N LEU A 509 6.95 -5.99 11.37
CA LEU A 509 8.29 -6.26 10.84
C LEU A 509 8.53 -5.52 9.52
N MET A 510 7.62 -5.69 8.55
CA MET A 510 7.75 -5.10 7.22
C MET A 510 7.74 -3.58 7.27
N MET A 511 6.77 -2.99 7.99
CA MET A 511 6.67 -1.53 8.12
C MET A 511 7.90 -0.93 8.80
N THR A 512 8.36 -1.54 9.90
CA THR A 512 9.57 -1.09 10.61
C THR A 512 10.78 -1.08 9.68
N LYS A 513 11.01 -2.17 8.94
CA LYS A 513 12.14 -2.29 8.01
C LYS A 513 12.02 -1.30 6.85
N CYS A 514 10.82 -1.11 6.28
CA CYS A 514 10.58 -0.10 5.24
C CYS A 514 10.87 1.32 5.74
N ASN A 515 10.38 1.67 6.93
CA ASN A 515 10.60 2.96 7.56
C ASN A 515 12.09 3.21 7.83
N ILE A 516 12.84 2.21 8.31
CA ILE A 516 14.30 2.33 8.49
C ILE A 516 15.02 2.48 7.14
N ALA A 517 14.57 1.76 6.11
CA ALA A 517 15.15 1.84 4.77
C ALA A 517 14.77 3.12 4.00
N GLY A 518 13.75 3.87 4.45
CA GLY A 518 13.21 5.01 3.70
C GLY A 518 12.46 4.60 2.43
N LYS A 519 11.84 3.42 2.44
CA LYS A 519 10.97 2.91 1.38
C LYS A 519 9.52 3.06 1.85
N PHE A 520 8.65 3.58 0.98
CA PHE A 520 7.25 3.78 1.37
C PHE A 520 6.53 2.45 1.52
N VAL A 521 5.61 2.38 2.47
CA VAL A 521 4.83 1.17 2.75
C VAL A 521 3.34 1.45 2.75
N ILE A 522 2.61 0.63 2.01
CA ILE A 522 1.15 0.64 1.91
C ILE A 522 0.60 -0.48 2.78
N CYS A 523 -0.28 -0.13 3.72
CA CYS A 523 -1.09 -1.13 4.43
C CYS A 523 -2.32 -1.45 3.59
N ALA A 524 -2.51 -2.71 3.21
CA ALA A 524 -3.64 -3.15 2.40
C ALA A 524 -4.34 -4.35 3.03
N THR A 525 -5.66 -4.38 2.86
CA THR A 525 -6.56 -5.51 3.17
C THR A 525 -6.67 -5.89 4.65
N GLN A 526 -7.85 -6.26 5.15
CA GLN A 526 -8.10 -6.61 6.55
C GLN A 526 -7.45 -7.94 6.90
N MET A 527 -7.16 -8.13 8.18
CA MET A 527 -6.54 -9.36 8.66
C MET A 527 -7.54 -10.42 9.13
N LEU A 528 -8.72 -10.06 9.65
CA LEU A 528 -9.56 -11.04 10.36
C LEU A 528 -11.06 -10.77 10.20
N GLU A 529 -11.58 -10.80 8.97
CA GLU A 529 -12.99 -10.69 8.57
C GLU A 529 -13.88 -11.73 9.30
N SER A 530 -14.02 -11.55 10.61
CA SER A 530 -14.22 -12.66 11.52
C SER A 530 -15.68 -13.03 11.58
N MET A 531 -16.05 -14.12 10.95
CA MET A 531 -15.25 -15.10 10.22
C MET A 531 -16.02 -15.46 8.97
N CYS A 532 -16.52 -14.40 8.33
CA CYS A 532 -17.74 -14.23 7.56
C CYS A 532 -19.00 -14.87 8.16
N THR A 533 -18.93 -15.92 8.98
CA THR A 533 -20.03 -16.46 9.79
C THR A 533 -19.52 -17.38 10.91
N ASN A 534 -18.87 -16.87 11.97
CA ASN A 534 -18.49 -17.62 13.20
C ASN A 534 -17.26 -18.57 13.09
N PRO A 535 -16.85 -19.29 14.16
CA PRO A 535 -17.14 -19.14 15.59
C PRO A 535 -15.97 -18.53 16.40
N LEU A 536 -15.50 -17.38 15.89
CA LEU A 536 -14.83 -16.23 16.55
C LEU A 536 -13.45 -15.96 15.95
N PRO A 537 -13.16 -14.77 15.40
CA PRO A 537 -13.28 -13.56 16.24
C PRO A 537 -14.57 -12.73 16.17
N THR A 538 -14.80 -11.98 17.24
CA THR A 538 -14.93 -10.51 17.34
C THR A 538 -14.94 -10.19 18.84
N ARG A 539 -14.18 -9.19 19.26
CA ARG A 539 -14.31 -8.09 20.25
C ARG A 539 -12.98 -7.34 20.19
N ALA A 540 -12.95 -6.28 19.36
CA ALA A 540 -11.90 -6.00 18.36
C ALA A 540 -11.80 -7.23 17.41
N GLU A 541 -10.78 -7.56 16.65
CA GLU A 541 -10.65 -8.97 16.20
C GLU A 541 -9.34 -9.56 16.74
N MET A 542 -8.88 -9.35 17.99
CA MET A 542 -9.44 -8.74 19.22
C MET A 542 -8.44 -7.77 19.92
N THR A 543 -7.61 -7.03 19.17
CA THR A 543 -7.12 -5.64 19.45
C THR A 543 -6.16 -5.19 18.36
#